data_AF-A0A3N4JDP0-F1
#
_entry.id   AF-A0A3N4JDP0-F1
#
_cell.length_a   1.000
_cell.length_b   1.000
_cell.length_c   1.000
_cell.angle_alpha   90.00
_cell.angle_beta   90.00
_cell.angle_gamma   90.00
#
_symmetry.space_group_name_H-M   'P 1'
#
loop_
_entity.id
_entity.type
_entity.pdbx_description
1 polymer ?
#
loop_
_entity_poly.entity_id
_entity_poly.type
_entity_poly.pdbx_seq_one_letter_code
_entity_poly.pdbx_strand_id
1 'polypeptide(L)'
;MTPIRLIRGLVVPVLWIRVIDDSLSQQKPAASCFATWLVNSGTMADKLDPHHLVALMSYVFRGKQDGSSRFLDPTSVNPEYNVTNKRETSIRTFPVLDAIASISVFEERSQVVAVALQLNSKERQIRLTIAENREVEPSVVDHLYSVWGKLQALSNEFAAKGGSDTNGEGSPDIPGDVALPLRVNIFREIYQFSLEKQMKRVTKWWSRLLDFVKELAKRRGEDLQGVESNLYYVVAGLHSVLQLVRRLHRNPTRGLTDDEWEVVHDHSMWANENVGLVLADRKHFGCEILAQELNDSPSSCPKDAFRLRHALEKLTSLTHHIECLISFAGSPLLRPALQYHMSISTVPGQTRTVELPGSQEQWKPFLEVAAAKILPWQEGYARKLAENFEENIRVCSAHCECVLIQYFTTRHSDSWDNVPAFSYIGVSKLSCSACRIWLEAFNEAGQRKFYTGGSHGKWYWPWGMPTAEESLGEVMARESSGEVAPEKSLGETMAGKISLEYIKYLEERKLYRSGTDSTDATLSGGKRHLSNAQMESVRSRHAALKQKFGGTIARHLDSMPRN
;
A
#
# COMPACT_ATOMS: atom_id res chain seq x y z
N MET A 1 -38.70 -45.46 21.68
CA MET A 1 -39.23 -46.38 20.66
C MET A 1 -39.46 -45.58 19.39
N THR A 2 -38.81 -45.98 18.29
CA THR A 2 -38.89 -45.32 16.97
C THR A 2 -40.32 -45.28 16.43
N PRO A 3 -40.64 -44.34 15.52
CA PRO A 3 -40.71 -44.81 14.14
C PRO A 3 -40.14 -43.87 13.07
N ILE A 4 -39.81 -44.52 11.96
CA ILE A 4 -39.26 -44.03 10.70
C ILE A 4 -40.42 -43.70 9.74
N ARG A 5 -40.14 -42.82 8.77
CA ARG A 5 -40.72 -42.63 7.41
C ARG A 5 -41.54 -41.34 7.23
N LEU A 6 -41.13 -40.49 6.27
CA LEU A 6 -41.67 -40.56 4.91
C LEU A 6 -40.89 -39.73 3.89
N ILE A 7 -40.86 -40.27 2.68
CA ILE A 7 -40.29 -39.77 1.42
C ILE A 7 -41.29 -38.83 0.72
N ARG A 8 -40.80 -37.79 0.04
CA ARG A 8 -41.36 -37.11 -1.16
C ARG A 8 -40.27 -36.10 -1.60
N GLY A 9 -39.66 -36.11 -2.79
CA GLY A 9 -40.18 -36.46 -4.11
C GLY A 9 -40.77 -35.20 -4.76
N LEU A 10 -39.96 -34.41 -5.48
CA LEU A 10 -40.48 -33.42 -6.42
C LEU A 10 -39.49 -33.14 -7.56
N VAL A 11 -40.09 -33.20 -8.74
CA VAL A 11 -39.55 -33.23 -10.10
C VAL A 11 -39.45 -31.80 -10.64
N VAL A 12 -38.45 -31.59 -11.49
CA VAL A 12 -38.17 -30.39 -12.30
C VAL A 12 -39.38 -29.99 -13.17
N PRO A 13 -39.47 -28.72 -13.61
CA PRO A 13 -39.49 -28.55 -15.06
C PRO A 13 -38.60 -27.41 -15.57
N VAL A 14 -38.03 -27.70 -16.73
CA VAL A 14 -37.28 -26.87 -17.66
C VAL A 14 -38.26 -26.11 -18.58
N LEU A 15 -37.76 -25.03 -19.19
CA LEU A 15 -38.12 -24.44 -20.50
C LEU A 15 -38.94 -23.12 -20.47
N TRP A 16 -38.36 -22.02 -20.98
CA TRP A 16 -38.70 -21.33 -22.27
C TRP A 16 -37.85 -20.04 -22.43
N ILE A 17 -36.91 -19.96 -23.40
CA ILE A 17 -36.96 -19.38 -24.78
C ILE A 17 -36.52 -17.89 -24.90
N ARG A 18 -35.29 -17.71 -25.40
CA ARG A 18 -34.83 -17.03 -26.65
C ARG A 18 -35.26 -15.59 -27.01
N VAL A 19 -34.29 -14.92 -27.68
CA VAL A 19 -34.29 -13.68 -28.50
C VAL A 19 -33.74 -12.43 -27.79
N ILE A 20 -32.50 -12.04 -28.13
CA ILE A 20 -32.17 -10.81 -28.87
C ILE A 20 -30.83 -11.05 -29.58
N ASP A 21 -30.84 -10.72 -30.86
CA ASP A 21 -29.80 -10.85 -31.86
C ASP A 21 -29.07 -9.51 -32.04
N ASP A 22 -27.85 -9.60 -32.56
CA ASP A 22 -27.13 -8.60 -33.36
C ASP A 22 -27.11 -7.12 -32.94
N SER A 23 -26.01 -6.72 -32.30
CA SER A 23 -25.23 -5.52 -32.68
C SER A 23 -24.06 -5.32 -31.73
N LEU A 24 -22.83 -5.61 -32.20
CA LEU A 24 -21.55 -4.95 -31.85
C LEU A 24 -20.38 -5.77 -32.43
N SER A 25 -20.37 -5.85 -33.77
CA SER A 25 -19.18 -6.13 -34.55
C SER A 25 -18.66 -4.79 -35.07
N GLN A 26 -17.36 -4.55 -34.88
CA GLN A 26 -16.50 -3.46 -35.38
C GLN A 26 -15.97 -2.51 -34.31
N GLN A 27 -14.86 -2.93 -33.67
CA GLN A 27 -13.64 -2.13 -33.48
C GLN A 27 -12.58 -2.97 -32.74
N LYS A 28 -11.77 -3.75 -33.49
CA LYS A 28 -10.48 -4.28 -33.01
C LYS A 28 -9.48 -4.43 -34.17
N PRO A 29 -8.61 -3.44 -34.45
CA PRO A 29 -7.50 -3.64 -35.39
C PRO A 29 -6.16 -3.94 -34.71
N ALA A 30 -5.96 -3.61 -33.43
CA ALA A 30 -4.61 -3.67 -32.83
C ALA A 30 -4.17 -5.07 -32.36
N ALA A 31 -5.10 -5.89 -31.86
CA ALA A 31 -4.75 -7.20 -31.28
C ALA A 31 -4.44 -8.28 -32.33
N SER A 32 -5.03 -8.19 -33.52
CA SER A 32 -4.84 -9.19 -34.60
C SER A 32 -3.48 -9.07 -35.27
N CYS A 33 -2.97 -7.85 -35.50
CA CYS A 33 -1.63 -7.67 -36.09
C CYS A 33 -0.50 -8.14 -35.18
N PHE A 34 -0.67 -8.05 -33.86
CA PHE A 34 0.33 -8.49 -32.88
C PHE A 34 0.57 -10.01 -32.95
N ALA A 35 -0.50 -10.79 -33.10
CA ALA A 35 -0.41 -12.25 -33.21
C ALA A 35 0.25 -12.70 -34.52
N THR A 36 -0.05 -12.04 -35.64
CA THR A 36 0.49 -12.42 -36.96
C THR A 36 1.96 -12.04 -37.15
N TRP A 37 2.44 -10.96 -36.50
CA TRP A 37 3.85 -10.57 -36.56
C TRP A 37 4.76 -11.52 -35.74
N LEU A 38 4.30 -11.96 -34.57
CA LEU A 38 5.01 -12.92 -33.70
C LEU A 38 5.26 -14.29 -34.36
N VAL A 39 4.42 -14.69 -35.32
CA VAL A 39 4.52 -16.01 -35.99
C VAL A 39 5.61 -16.04 -37.07
N ASN A 40 6.06 -14.90 -37.60
CA ASN A 40 6.97 -14.85 -38.76
C ASN A 40 8.44 -14.50 -38.46
N SER A 41 8.83 -14.21 -37.21
CA SER A 41 10.20 -13.83 -36.80
C SER A 41 10.95 -14.95 -36.05
N GLY A 42 10.89 -16.17 -36.58
CA GLY A 42 11.13 -17.43 -35.86
C GLY A 42 12.57 -17.79 -35.44
N THR A 43 13.52 -16.86 -35.32
CA THR A 43 14.91 -17.23 -34.93
C THR A 43 15.62 -16.30 -33.95
N MET A 44 15.01 -15.19 -33.52
CA MET A 44 15.50 -14.36 -32.39
C MET A 44 14.40 -13.89 -31.43
N ALA A 45 13.14 -14.33 -31.64
CA ALA A 45 12.03 -14.08 -30.72
C ALA A 45 12.10 -15.01 -29.50
N ASP A 46 13.28 -15.07 -28.86
CA ASP A 46 13.39 -15.55 -27.50
C ASP A 46 12.46 -14.70 -26.63
N LYS A 47 11.67 -15.40 -25.80
CA LYS A 47 10.61 -14.82 -24.98
C LYS A 47 11.13 -13.56 -24.29
N LEU A 48 10.45 -12.42 -24.50
CA LEU A 48 10.76 -11.18 -23.79
C LEU A 48 10.91 -11.47 -22.30
N ASP A 49 12.14 -11.33 -21.78
CA ASP A 49 12.38 -11.58 -20.37
C ASP A 49 11.77 -10.41 -19.56
N PRO A 50 10.85 -10.69 -18.61
CA PRO A 50 10.28 -9.66 -17.74
C PRO A 50 11.33 -8.80 -17.03
N HIS A 51 12.49 -9.35 -16.67
CA HIS A 51 13.56 -8.61 -16.01
C HIS A 51 14.17 -7.55 -16.93
N HIS A 52 14.41 -7.88 -18.20
CA HIS A 52 14.92 -6.92 -19.19
C HIS A 52 13.92 -5.77 -19.39
N LEU A 53 12.63 -6.10 -19.42
CA LEU A 53 11.55 -5.11 -19.51
C LEU A 53 11.48 -4.24 -18.24
N VAL A 54 11.62 -4.80 -17.05
CA VAL A 54 11.66 -4.03 -15.79
C VAL A 54 12.88 -3.10 -15.75
N ALA A 55 14.06 -3.56 -16.19
CA ALA A 55 15.25 -2.72 -16.31
C ALA A 55 15.01 -1.54 -17.27
N LEU A 56 14.46 -1.81 -18.46
CA LEU A 56 14.04 -0.79 -19.43
C LEU A 56 13.08 0.22 -18.80
N MET A 57 12.00 -0.25 -18.16
CA MET A 57 11.00 0.61 -17.55
C MET A 57 11.60 1.45 -16.40
N SER A 58 12.49 0.88 -15.58
CA SER A 58 13.17 1.64 -14.53
C SER A 58 14.00 2.79 -15.09
N TYR A 59 14.66 2.58 -16.24
CA TYR A 59 15.43 3.59 -16.95
C TYR A 59 14.53 4.66 -17.56
N VAL A 60 13.50 4.25 -18.31
CA VAL A 60 12.55 5.12 -18.99
C VAL A 60 11.82 6.07 -18.03
N PHE A 61 11.44 5.56 -16.86
CA PHE A 61 10.72 6.31 -15.84
C PHE A 61 11.65 7.00 -14.83
N ARG A 62 12.98 6.91 -14.97
CA ARG A 62 13.93 7.57 -14.06
C ARG A 62 13.60 9.07 -13.95
N GLY A 63 13.35 9.54 -12.72
CA GLY A 63 13.00 10.94 -12.44
C GLY A 63 11.55 11.36 -12.74
N LYS A 64 10.69 10.46 -13.24
CA LYS A 64 9.25 10.70 -13.52
C LYS A 64 8.31 9.87 -12.67
N GLN A 65 8.85 9.03 -11.78
CA GLN A 65 8.11 8.11 -10.91
C GLN A 65 7.31 8.79 -9.79
N ASP A 66 7.16 10.12 -9.82
CA ASP A 66 6.45 10.84 -8.79
C ASP A 66 4.98 11.01 -9.14
N GLY A 67 4.21 9.99 -8.75
CA GLY A 67 2.87 10.19 -8.22
C GLY A 67 1.71 10.15 -9.20
N SER A 68 1.61 9.14 -10.06
CA SER A 68 0.27 8.76 -10.51
C SER A 68 -0.60 8.49 -9.27
N SER A 69 -1.85 8.95 -9.32
CA SER A 69 -2.76 8.95 -8.18
C SER A 69 -2.85 7.56 -7.57
N ARG A 70 -2.51 7.47 -6.29
CA ARG A 70 -2.76 6.31 -5.45
C ARG A 70 -4.27 6.19 -5.27
N PHE A 71 -4.94 5.48 -6.17
CA PHE A 71 -6.32 5.09 -5.92
C PHE A 71 -6.32 3.71 -5.27
N LEU A 72 -6.14 3.73 -3.95
CA LEU A 72 -7.10 3.04 -3.11
C LEU A 72 -7.93 4.11 -2.41
N ASP A 73 -9.20 3.83 -2.18
CA ASP A 73 -10.06 4.63 -1.30
C ASP A 73 -9.90 4.10 0.14
N PRO A 74 -9.00 4.65 0.97
CA PRO A 74 -8.90 4.25 2.37
C PRO A 74 -10.08 4.71 3.23
N THR A 75 -10.97 5.54 2.67
CA THR A 75 -11.98 6.30 3.41
C THR A 75 -13.41 5.82 3.16
N SER A 76 -13.61 4.69 2.50
CA SER A 76 -14.90 3.97 2.46
C SER A 76 -14.95 2.79 3.45
N VAL A 77 -13.97 2.67 4.35
CA VAL A 77 -13.88 1.54 5.27
C VAL A 77 -14.70 1.83 6.53
N ASN A 78 -16.02 1.76 6.40
CA ASN A 78 -16.86 1.57 7.57
C ASN A 78 -16.68 0.11 8.02
N PRO A 79 -16.28 -0.16 9.27
CA PRO A 79 -16.20 -1.51 9.73
C PRO A 79 -17.64 -2.02 9.88
N GLU A 80 -18.15 -2.79 8.91
CA GLU A 80 -19.49 -3.43 9.00
C GLU A 80 -19.52 -4.99 8.94
N TYR A 81 -18.41 -5.71 8.69
CA TYR A 81 -18.46 -7.19 8.57
C TYR A 81 -17.34 -8.00 9.29
N ASN A 82 -17.60 -9.29 9.52
CA ASN A 82 -16.70 -10.28 10.17
C ASN A 82 -15.42 -10.56 9.36
N VAL A 83 -14.38 -11.11 10.02
CA VAL A 83 -13.16 -11.63 9.35
C VAL A 83 -13.57 -12.74 8.36
N THR A 84 -13.57 -12.41 7.08
CA THR A 84 -13.99 -13.30 5.99
C THR A 84 -13.01 -13.17 4.82
N ASN A 85 -12.83 -14.26 4.07
CA ASN A 85 -11.93 -14.29 2.91
C ASN A 85 -12.59 -13.76 1.62
N LYS A 86 -13.81 -13.20 1.70
CA LYS A 86 -14.48 -12.62 0.52
C LYS A 86 -14.00 -11.19 0.33
N ARG A 87 -13.45 -10.87 -0.84
CA ARG A 87 -12.93 -9.53 -1.19
C ARG A 87 -13.93 -8.41 -0.92
N GLU A 88 -15.22 -8.66 -1.17
CA GLU A 88 -16.31 -7.69 -0.98
C GLU A 88 -16.63 -7.39 0.49
N THR A 89 -16.32 -8.31 1.42
CA THR A 89 -16.64 -8.18 2.85
C THR A 89 -15.41 -8.04 3.74
N SER A 90 -14.19 -8.24 3.22
CA SER A 90 -12.92 -8.24 3.96
C SER A 90 -12.27 -6.84 4.12
N ILE A 91 -13.04 -5.78 3.87
CA ILE A 91 -12.58 -4.39 3.89
C ILE A 91 -11.92 -4.03 5.25
N ARG A 92 -12.31 -4.67 6.36
CA ARG A 92 -11.70 -4.47 7.69
C ARG A 92 -10.36 -5.17 7.91
N THR A 93 -10.14 -6.31 7.27
CA THR A 93 -8.92 -7.10 7.46
C THR A 93 -7.73 -6.46 6.73
N PHE A 94 -8.00 -5.68 5.67
CA PHE A 94 -6.96 -5.06 4.87
C PHE A 94 -6.13 -4.02 5.66
N PRO A 95 -6.76 -3.03 6.33
CA PRO A 95 -6.01 -2.07 7.12
C PRO A 95 -5.24 -2.71 8.27
N VAL A 96 -5.77 -3.78 8.88
CA VAL A 96 -5.11 -4.48 9.99
C VAL A 96 -3.85 -5.20 9.52
N LEU A 97 -3.90 -5.92 8.39
CA LEU A 97 -2.71 -6.60 7.85
C LEU A 97 -1.66 -5.59 7.37
N ASP A 98 -2.07 -4.48 6.75
CA ASP A 98 -1.15 -3.39 6.41
C ASP A 98 -0.57 -2.71 7.65
N ALA A 99 -1.36 -2.57 8.71
CA ALA A 99 -0.89 -2.04 9.98
C ALA A 99 0.14 -2.96 10.64
N ILE A 100 -0.13 -4.27 10.72
CA ILE A 100 0.83 -5.28 11.19
C ILE A 100 2.12 -5.19 10.38
N ALA A 101 2.03 -5.23 9.05
CA ALA A 101 3.20 -5.11 8.19
C ALA A 101 3.97 -3.80 8.41
N SER A 102 3.26 -2.69 8.63
CA SER A 102 3.87 -1.37 8.81
C SER A 102 4.56 -1.19 10.15
N ILE A 103 4.04 -1.78 11.23
CA ILE A 103 4.69 -1.74 12.55
C ILE A 103 5.89 -2.69 12.64
N SER A 104 5.98 -3.69 11.76
CA SER A 104 7.14 -4.57 11.62
C SER A 104 8.40 -3.91 11.03
N VAL A 105 8.35 -2.63 10.63
CA VAL A 105 9.48 -1.94 9.98
C VAL A 105 10.26 -1.11 11.00
N PHE A 106 11.44 -1.57 11.38
CA PHE A 106 12.36 -0.82 12.25
C PHE A 106 13.50 -0.14 11.48
N GLU A 107 13.94 -0.69 10.35
CA GLU A 107 15.06 -0.10 9.60
C GLU A 107 14.69 1.22 8.90
N GLU A 108 15.64 2.14 8.89
CA GLU A 108 15.48 3.43 8.23
C GLU A 108 15.40 3.33 6.70
N ARG A 109 16.03 2.32 6.08
CA ARG A 109 16.09 2.17 4.62
C ARG A 109 15.71 0.78 4.20
N SER A 110 15.06 0.69 3.03
CA SER A 110 14.96 -0.52 2.24
C SER A 110 14.24 -1.73 2.84
N GLN A 111 13.98 -1.79 4.16
CA GLN A 111 13.13 -2.80 4.74
C GLN A 111 11.69 -2.62 4.28
N VAL A 112 11.14 -3.68 3.71
CA VAL A 112 9.73 -3.82 3.33
C VAL A 112 9.28 -5.18 3.85
N VAL A 113 8.11 -5.20 4.47
CA VAL A 113 7.52 -6.37 5.12
C VAL A 113 6.18 -6.64 4.45
N ALA A 114 5.92 -7.92 4.16
CA ALA A 114 4.61 -8.40 3.76
C ALA A 114 4.09 -9.40 4.79
N VAL A 115 2.80 -9.35 5.07
CA VAL A 115 2.13 -10.19 6.07
C VAL A 115 0.89 -10.82 5.45
N ALA A 116 0.74 -12.12 5.65
CA ALA A 116 -0.45 -12.87 5.31
C ALA A 116 -1.05 -13.52 6.56
N LEU A 117 -2.34 -13.82 6.47
CA LEU A 117 -3.11 -14.42 7.54
C LEU A 117 -3.63 -15.79 7.10
N GLN A 118 -3.48 -16.81 7.95
CA GLN A 118 -4.24 -18.05 7.89
C GLN A 118 -5.06 -18.19 9.18
N LEU A 119 -6.29 -18.72 9.06
CA LEU A 119 -7.22 -18.88 10.19
C LEU A 119 -7.71 -20.33 10.25
N ASN A 120 -7.29 -21.06 11.29
CA ASN A 120 -7.82 -22.38 11.60
C ASN A 120 -8.89 -22.24 12.70
N SER A 121 -10.15 -22.08 12.28
CA SER A 121 -11.28 -21.90 13.20
C SER A 121 -11.59 -23.12 14.05
N LYS A 122 -11.27 -24.33 13.55
CA LYS A 122 -11.48 -25.58 14.29
C LYS A 122 -10.57 -25.69 15.50
N GLU A 123 -9.30 -25.33 15.32
CA GLU A 123 -8.28 -25.37 16.37
C GLU A 123 -8.17 -24.06 17.15
N ARG A 124 -8.93 -23.03 16.76
CA ARG A 124 -8.85 -21.67 17.29
C ARG A 124 -7.42 -21.11 17.21
N GLN A 125 -6.78 -21.31 16.06
CA GLN A 125 -5.42 -20.84 15.80
C GLN A 125 -5.39 -19.84 14.65
N ILE A 126 -4.48 -18.88 14.77
CA ILE A 126 -4.11 -17.94 13.72
C ILE A 126 -2.63 -18.13 13.40
N ARG A 127 -2.27 -18.05 12.12
CA ARG A 127 -0.89 -17.93 11.69
C ARG A 127 -0.71 -16.64 10.91
N LEU A 128 0.28 -15.86 11.33
CA LEU A 128 0.84 -14.79 10.51
C LEU A 128 2.05 -15.34 9.77
N THR A 129 2.06 -15.23 8.45
CA THR A 129 3.24 -15.57 7.66
C THR A 129 3.85 -14.29 7.15
N ILE A 130 5.14 -14.10 7.43
CA ILE A 130 5.85 -12.84 7.23
C ILE A 130 6.97 -13.05 6.23
N ALA A 131 7.09 -12.14 5.28
CA ALA A 131 8.22 -12.08 4.37
C ALA A 131 8.83 -10.68 4.41
N GLU A 132 10.16 -10.63 4.29
CA GLU A 132 10.91 -9.39 4.06
C GLU A 132 11.55 -9.43 2.68
N ASN A 133 12.02 -8.27 2.19
CA ASN A 133 12.85 -8.23 0.99
C ASN A 133 14.24 -8.86 1.21
N ARG A 134 14.55 -9.23 2.46
CA ARG A 134 15.69 -10.00 2.94
C ARG A 134 15.17 -11.11 3.86
N GLU A 135 16.07 -11.75 4.59
CA GLU A 135 15.68 -12.63 5.69
C GLU A 135 14.97 -11.83 6.79
N VAL A 136 13.91 -12.40 7.36
CA VAL A 136 13.14 -11.77 8.45
C VAL A 136 13.96 -11.84 9.73
N GLU A 137 14.21 -10.69 10.36
CA GLU A 137 14.96 -10.68 11.62
C GLU A 137 14.13 -11.26 12.78
N PRO A 138 14.74 -12.04 13.70
CA PRO A 138 14.02 -12.56 14.87
C PRO A 138 13.39 -11.46 15.74
N SER A 139 14.01 -10.28 15.79
CA SER A 139 13.50 -9.10 16.50
C SER A 139 12.10 -8.67 16.03
N VAL A 140 11.79 -8.85 14.74
CA VAL A 140 10.47 -8.56 14.17
C VAL A 140 9.42 -9.55 14.69
N VAL A 141 9.79 -10.83 14.79
CA VAL A 141 8.90 -11.88 15.31
C VAL A 141 8.61 -11.64 16.80
N ASP A 142 9.64 -11.38 17.60
CA ASP A 142 9.50 -11.08 19.03
C ASP A 142 8.65 -9.83 19.27
N HIS A 143 8.89 -8.78 18.48
CA HIS A 143 8.09 -7.55 18.52
C HIS A 143 6.61 -7.83 18.26
N LEU A 144 6.29 -8.60 17.23
CA LEU A 144 4.89 -8.90 16.89
C LEU A 144 4.20 -9.79 17.92
N TYR A 145 4.88 -10.78 18.50
CA TYR A 145 4.31 -11.55 19.62
C TYR A 145 4.00 -10.65 20.81
N SER A 146 4.91 -9.74 21.15
CA SER A 146 4.75 -8.80 22.25
C SER A 146 3.58 -7.83 22.02
N VAL A 147 3.49 -7.24 20.82
CA VAL A 147 2.38 -6.35 20.45
C VAL A 147 1.05 -7.10 20.41
N TRP A 148 1.02 -8.30 19.82
CA TRP A 148 -0.20 -9.12 19.77
C TRP A 148 -0.70 -9.45 21.17
N GLY A 149 0.17 -9.88 22.09
CA GLY A 149 -0.19 -10.14 23.49
C GLY A 149 -0.80 -8.92 24.18
N LYS A 150 -0.28 -7.71 23.92
CA LYS A 150 -0.87 -6.47 24.45
C LYS A 150 -2.21 -6.13 23.81
N LEU A 151 -2.40 -6.38 22.51
CA LEU A 151 -3.70 -6.24 21.84
C LEU A 151 -4.74 -7.22 22.42
N GLN A 152 -4.34 -8.45 22.75
CA GLN A 152 -5.22 -9.42 23.42
C GLN A 152 -5.64 -8.94 24.81
N ALA A 153 -4.68 -8.44 25.61
CA ALA A 153 -4.98 -7.86 26.92
C ALA A 153 -5.95 -6.67 26.78
N LEU A 154 -5.72 -5.80 25.79
CA LEU A 154 -6.55 -4.64 25.52
C LEU A 154 -7.98 -5.04 25.13
N SER A 155 -8.13 -6.05 24.28
CA SER A 155 -9.43 -6.59 23.89
C SER A 155 -10.20 -7.19 25.07
N ASN A 156 -9.48 -7.82 26.02
CA ASN A 156 -10.08 -8.35 27.24
C ASN A 156 -10.55 -7.22 28.18
N GLU A 157 -9.80 -6.14 28.31
CA GLU A 157 -10.23 -4.96 29.09
C GLU A 157 -11.49 -4.31 28.51
N PHE A 158 -11.55 -4.13 27.19
CA PHE A 158 -12.74 -3.60 26.53
C PHE A 158 -13.98 -4.45 26.78
N ALA A 159 -13.83 -5.76 26.70
CA ALA A 159 -14.92 -6.68 26.96
C ALA A 159 -15.38 -6.68 28.42
N ALA A 160 -14.45 -6.56 29.38
CA ALA A 160 -14.76 -6.53 30.80
C ALA A 160 -15.58 -5.29 31.19
N LYS A 161 -15.36 -4.16 30.51
CA LYS A 161 -16.09 -2.91 30.77
C LYS A 161 -17.47 -2.84 30.12
N GLY A 162 -17.94 -3.92 29.50
CA GLY A 162 -19.35 -4.12 29.18
C GLY A 162 -19.90 -3.10 28.18
N GLY A 163 -19.31 -3.04 26.98
CA GLY A 163 -20.03 -2.49 25.83
C GLY A 163 -21.29 -3.31 25.60
N SER A 164 -22.40 -2.93 26.23
CA SER A 164 -23.71 -3.48 25.96
C SER A 164 -24.00 -3.19 24.50
N ASP A 165 -24.14 -4.25 23.71
CA ASP A 165 -24.57 -4.22 22.32
C ASP A 165 -25.91 -3.48 22.24
N THR A 166 -25.86 -2.16 22.05
CA THR A 166 -27.04 -1.33 21.86
C THR A 166 -27.43 -1.37 20.39
N ASN A 167 -27.66 -2.56 19.81
CA ASN A 167 -28.32 -2.84 18.52
C ASN A 167 -27.96 -1.94 17.31
N GLY A 168 -26.88 -1.17 17.37
CA GLY A 168 -26.44 -0.25 16.34
C GLY A 168 -25.44 -0.96 15.44
N GLU A 169 -25.60 -0.81 14.13
CA GLU A 169 -24.72 -1.40 13.11
C GLU A 169 -23.26 -0.89 13.16
N GLY A 170 -22.94 0.06 14.05
CA GLY A 170 -21.60 0.60 14.26
C GLY A 170 -20.83 -0.09 15.38
N SER A 171 -19.50 -0.18 15.24
CA SER A 171 -18.64 -0.50 16.39
C SER A 171 -18.80 0.61 17.45
N PRO A 172 -18.99 0.25 18.73
CA PRO A 172 -19.16 1.24 19.79
C PRO A 172 -17.92 2.13 19.88
N ASP A 173 -18.13 3.43 20.07
CA ASP A 173 -17.04 4.36 20.35
C ASP A 173 -16.30 3.90 21.61
N ILE A 174 -14.99 3.75 21.50
CA ILE A 174 -14.13 3.39 22.61
C ILE A 174 -14.06 4.61 23.54
N PRO A 175 -14.51 4.53 24.81
CA PRO A 175 -14.36 5.65 25.73
C PRO A 175 -12.86 5.94 25.91
N GLY A 176 -12.49 7.22 25.84
CA GLY A 176 -11.09 7.65 25.77
C GLY A 176 -10.23 7.24 26.97
N ASP A 177 -10.85 7.04 28.13
CA ASP A 177 -10.23 6.64 29.40
C ASP A 177 -10.07 5.11 29.56
N VAL A 178 -10.71 4.31 28.70
CA VAL A 178 -10.62 2.86 28.81
C VAL A 178 -9.25 2.37 28.36
N ALA A 179 -8.59 1.64 29.26
CA ALA A 179 -7.31 0.99 29.03
C ALA A 179 -6.21 1.95 28.55
N LEU A 180 -6.30 3.24 28.93
CA LEU A 180 -5.34 4.26 28.49
C LEU A 180 -3.88 3.85 28.77
N PRO A 181 -3.52 3.32 29.96
CA PRO A 181 -2.15 2.85 30.21
C PRO A 181 -1.68 1.79 29.22
N LEU A 182 -2.57 0.86 28.84
CA LEU A 182 -2.24 -0.21 27.90
C LEU A 182 -2.14 0.31 26.46
N ARG A 183 -3.00 1.25 26.07
CA ARG A 183 -2.91 1.95 24.76
C ARG A 183 -1.60 2.72 24.63
N VAL A 184 -1.21 3.47 25.66
CA VAL A 184 0.07 4.20 25.70
C VAL A 184 1.25 3.22 25.66
N ASN A 185 1.16 2.08 26.33
CA ASN A 185 2.20 1.05 26.29
C ASN A 185 2.36 0.42 24.89
N ILE A 186 1.26 0.02 24.25
CA ILE A 186 1.27 -0.47 22.85
C ILE A 186 1.87 0.58 21.92
N PHE A 187 1.43 1.83 22.05
CA PHE A 187 1.94 2.94 21.26
C PHE A 187 3.44 3.11 21.45
N ARG A 188 3.92 3.17 22.70
CA ARG A 188 5.32 3.30 23.06
C ARG A 188 6.17 2.22 22.42
N GLU A 189 5.79 0.97 22.57
CA GLU A 189 6.56 -0.17 22.07
C GLU A 189 6.71 -0.13 20.55
N ILE A 190 5.59 0.08 19.84
CA ILE A 190 5.61 0.19 18.38
C ILE A 190 6.43 1.40 17.93
N TYR A 191 6.26 2.55 18.60
CA TYR A 191 6.95 3.78 18.24
C TYR A 191 8.46 3.66 18.45
N GLN A 192 8.90 3.04 19.55
CA GLN A 192 10.30 2.77 19.82
C GLN A 192 10.89 1.81 18.78
N PHE A 193 10.19 0.73 18.45
CA PHE A 193 10.63 -0.23 17.43
C PHE A 193 10.81 0.46 16.06
N SER A 194 9.86 1.32 15.68
CA SER A 194 9.89 2.05 14.39
C SER A 194 10.63 3.39 14.41
N LEU A 195 11.37 3.72 15.48
CA LEU A 195 11.88 5.07 15.74
C LEU A 195 12.78 5.60 14.62
N GLU A 196 13.75 4.80 14.18
CA GLU A 196 14.70 5.19 13.12
C GLU A 196 13.99 5.53 11.81
N LYS A 197 12.99 4.72 11.46
CA LYS A 197 12.16 4.96 10.27
C LYS A 197 11.32 6.24 10.40
N GLN A 198 10.78 6.55 11.58
CA GLN A 198 10.08 7.82 11.81
C GLN A 198 11.02 9.01 11.71
N MET A 199 12.18 8.95 12.36
CA MET A 199 13.15 10.06 12.35
C MET A 199 13.62 10.41 10.95
N LYS A 200 13.81 9.42 10.08
CA LYS A 200 14.11 9.69 8.66
C LYS A 200 12.98 10.41 7.93
N ARG A 201 11.72 10.05 8.19
CA ARG A 201 10.55 10.74 7.60
C ARG A 201 10.46 12.18 8.09
N VAL A 202 10.74 12.40 9.37
CA VAL A 202 10.83 13.74 9.99
C VAL A 202 11.91 14.56 9.30
N THR A 203 13.14 14.06 9.20
CA THR A 203 14.23 14.75 8.51
C THR A 203 13.87 15.12 7.07
N LYS A 204 13.17 14.22 6.36
CA LYS A 204 12.77 14.45 4.97
C LYS A 204 11.66 15.51 4.80
N TRP A 205 10.67 15.53 5.68
CA TRP A 205 9.41 16.26 5.43
C TRP A 205 9.15 17.43 6.38
N TRP A 206 9.66 17.38 7.61
CA TRP A 206 9.26 18.31 8.67
C TRP A 206 9.59 19.77 8.35
N SER A 207 10.82 20.05 7.92
CA SER A 207 11.26 21.43 7.64
C SER A 207 10.39 22.07 6.55
N ARG A 208 10.18 21.36 5.44
CA ARG A 208 9.34 21.83 4.33
C ARG A 208 7.87 21.98 4.73
N LEU A 209 7.33 21.09 5.58
CA LEU A 209 5.97 21.22 6.12
C LEU A 209 5.85 22.46 7.01
N LEU A 210 6.83 22.70 7.88
CA LEU A 210 6.84 23.86 8.76
C LEU A 210 6.94 25.17 7.96
N ASP A 211 7.84 25.24 6.98
CA ASP A 211 7.98 26.40 6.10
C ASP A 211 6.69 26.65 5.30
N PHE A 212 6.04 25.58 4.84
CA PHE A 212 4.75 25.67 4.15
C PHE A 212 3.66 26.29 5.04
N VAL A 213 3.50 25.83 6.27
CA VAL A 213 2.48 26.34 7.20
C VAL A 213 2.81 27.77 7.67
N LYS A 214 4.09 28.12 7.80
CA LYS A 214 4.53 29.50 8.07
C LYS A 214 4.12 30.45 6.95
N GLU A 215 4.39 30.08 5.70
CA GLU A 215 4.02 30.90 4.55
C GLU A 215 2.49 31.00 4.41
N LEU A 216 1.76 29.90 4.67
CA LEU A 216 0.30 29.92 4.73
C LEU A 216 -0.21 30.92 5.77
N ALA A 217 0.28 30.85 7.01
CA ALA A 217 -0.09 31.77 8.08
C ALA A 217 0.27 33.23 7.74
N LYS A 218 1.42 33.47 7.10
CA LYS A 218 1.81 34.81 6.66
C LYS A 218 0.83 35.39 5.63
N ARG A 219 0.36 34.58 4.67
CA ARG A 219 -0.57 35.03 3.61
C ARG A 219 -1.99 35.24 4.12
N ARG A 220 -2.44 34.43 5.09
CA ARG A 220 -3.79 34.50 5.66
C ARG A 220 -3.89 35.45 6.85
N GLY A 221 -2.78 35.86 7.45
CA GLY A 221 -2.77 36.51 8.75
C GLY A 221 -3.07 35.52 9.88
N GLU A 222 -3.60 36.01 11.00
CA GLU A 222 -3.89 35.16 12.17
C GLU A 222 -5.21 34.37 12.07
N ASP A 223 -5.93 34.48 10.95
CA ASP A 223 -7.27 33.91 10.77
C ASP A 223 -7.26 32.65 9.90
N LEU A 224 -6.54 31.61 10.36
CA LEU A 224 -6.61 30.28 9.72
C LEU A 224 -7.97 29.64 10.03
N GLN A 225 -8.70 29.20 9.00
CA GLN A 225 -10.03 28.60 9.15
C GLN A 225 -10.14 27.20 8.52
N GLY A 226 -11.05 26.37 9.05
CA GLY A 226 -11.36 25.04 8.50
C GLY A 226 -10.13 24.14 8.38
N VAL A 227 -9.84 23.70 7.14
CA VAL A 227 -8.71 22.81 6.82
C VAL A 227 -7.37 23.46 7.19
N GLU A 228 -7.23 24.78 7.07
CA GLU A 228 -5.99 25.48 7.41
C GLU A 228 -5.72 25.46 8.92
N SER A 229 -6.77 25.60 9.75
CA SER A 229 -6.65 25.44 11.21
C SER A 229 -6.24 24.01 11.58
N ASN A 230 -6.86 23.02 10.95
CA ASN A 230 -6.52 21.61 11.18
C ASN A 230 -5.06 21.34 10.78
N LEU A 231 -4.59 21.88 9.66
CA LEU A 231 -3.20 21.77 9.25
C LEU A 231 -2.24 22.41 10.28
N TYR A 232 -2.59 23.57 10.84
CA TYR A 232 -1.84 24.16 11.94
C TYR A 232 -1.81 23.25 13.18
N TYR A 233 -2.93 22.63 13.54
CA TYR A 233 -2.99 21.67 14.65
C TYR A 233 -2.13 20.44 14.43
N VAL A 234 -2.09 19.92 13.19
CA VAL A 234 -1.16 18.84 12.83
C VAL A 234 0.27 19.26 13.12
N VAL A 235 0.69 20.44 12.66
CA VAL A 235 2.06 20.95 12.90
C VAL A 235 2.31 21.16 14.40
N ALA A 236 1.38 21.76 15.13
CA ALA A 236 1.54 21.95 16.57
C ALA A 236 1.67 20.61 17.33
N GLY A 237 0.82 19.63 17.02
CA GLY A 237 0.87 18.29 17.63
C GLY A 237 2.16 17.56 17.30
N LEU A 238 2.54 17.52 16.02
CA LEU A 238 3.80 16.92 15.59
C LEU A 238 5.00 17.62 16.23
N HIS A 239 5.00 18.95 16.34
CA HIS A 239 6.08 19.68 16.99
C HIS A 239 6.29 19.23 18.44
N SER A 240 5.21 19.12 19.23
CA SER A 240 5.27 18.61 20.61
C SER A 240 5.86 17.20 20.68
N VAL A 241 5.41 16.30 19.80
CA VAL A 241 5.95 14.93 19.69
C VAL A 241 7.45 14.95 19.37
N LEU A 242 7.85 15.76 18.39
CA LEU A 242 9.23 15.83 17.92
C LEU A 242 10.21 16.35 18.97
N GLN A 243 9.78 17.24 19.87
CA GLN A 243 10.63 17.70 20.98
C GLN A 243 11.06 16.53 21.87
N LEU A 244 10.13 15.65 22.24
CA LEU A 244 10.40 14.50 23.10
C LEU A 244 11.10 13.38 22.32
N VAL A 245 10.62 13.05 21.12
CA VAL A 245 11.15 11.95 20.31
C VAL A 245 12.58 12.24 19.83
N ARG A 246 12.94 13.48 19.46
CA ARG A 246 14.34 13.82 19.15
C ARG A 246 15.26 13.64 20.35
N ARG A 247 14.77 13.91 21.56
CA ARG A 247 15.54 13.70 22.79
C ARG A 247 15.76 12.20 23.03
N LEU A 248 14.72 11.38 22.83
CA LEU A 248 14.83 9.92 22.87
C LEU A 248 15.85 9.41 21.83
N HIS A 249 15.77 9.90 20.59
CA HIS A 249 16.68 9.48 19.51
C HIS A 249 18.14 9.85 19.78
N ARG A 250 18.40 11.05 20.32
CA ARG A 250 19.77 11.50 20.67
C ARG A 250 20.33 10.82 21.92
N ASN A 251 19.48 10.40 22.85
CA ASN A 251 19.90 9.76 24.09
C ASN A 251 18.96 8.61 24.46
N PRO A 252 19.09 7.44 23.79
CA PRO A 252 18.20 6.30 24.00
C PRO A 252 18.24 5.76 25.43
N THR A 253 19.39 5.86 26.12
CA THR A 253 19.58 5.31 27.48
C THR A 253 18.80 6.07 28.54
N ARG A 254 18.55 7.37 28.35
CA ARG A 254 17.69 8.16 29.24
C ARG A 254 16.21 7.79 29.10
N GLY A 255 15.78 7.35 27.91
CA GLY A 255 14.38 7.08 27.61
C GLY A 255 13.46 8.32 27.72
N LEU A 256 12.16 8.07 27.69
CA LEU A 256 11.11 9.01 28.10
C LEU A 256 10.38 8.42 29.31
N THR A 257 9.90 9.29 30.21
CA THR A 257 9.06 8.90 31.34
C THR A 257 7.66 8.46 30.89
N ASP A 258 6.88 7.85 31.78
CA ASP A 258 5.50 7.44 31.47
C ASP A 258 4.61 8.62 31.08
N ASP A 259 4.66 9.71 31.83
CA ASP A 259 3.92 10.96 31.53
C ASP A 259 4.34 11.56 30.17
N GLU A 260 5.64 11.50 29.85
CA GLU A 260 6.12 11.99 28.55
C GLU A 260 5.64 11.10 27.39
N TRP A 261 5.52 9.79 27.60
CA TRP A 261 4.93 8.90 26.61
C TRP A 261 3.43 9.13 26.43
N GLU A 262 2.71 9.45 27.50
CA GLU A 262 1.30 9.87 27.40
C GLU A 262 1.18 11.16 26.57
N VAL A 263 2.06 12.14 26.81
CA VAL A 263 2.13 13.36 25.99
C VAL A 263 2.41 13.05 24.51
N VAL A 264 3.36 12.15 24.23
CA VAL A 264 3.68 11.74 22.85
C VAL A 264 2.47 11.05 22.20
N HIS A 265 1.82 10.13 22.92
CA HIS A 265 0.63 9.42 22.45
C HIS A 265 -0.48 10.41 22.10
N ASP A 266 -0.86 11.29 23.02
CA ASP A 266 -2.00 12.19 22.86
C ASP A 266 -1.81 13.18 21.72
N HIS A 267 -0.62 13.78 21.62
CA HIS A 267 -0.32 14.72 20.54
C HIS A 267 -0.21 14.02 19.18
N SER A 268 0.24 12.76 19.16
CA SER A 268 0.26 11.96 17.94
C SER A 268 -1.16 11.65 17.48
N MET A 269 -2.03 11.15 18.37
CA MET A 269 -3.43 10.84 18.05
C MET A 269 -4.18 12.07 17.58
N TRP A 270 -3.99 13.20 18.28
CA TRP A 270 -4.59 14.47 17.88
C TRP A 270 -4.10 14.97 16.51
N ALA A 271 -2.80 14.88 16.23
CA ALA A 271 -2.27 15.21 14.92
C ALA A 271 -2.84 14.28 13.83
N ASN A 272 -3.00 12.99 14.13
CA ASN A 272 -3.54 12.02 13.18
C ASN A 272 -5.03 12.30 12.85
N GLU A 273 -5.85 12.60 13.86
CA GLU A 273 -7.25 12.99 13.69
C GLU A 273 -7.37 14.22 12.79
N ASN A 274 -6.57 15.27 13.05
CA ASN A 274 -6.56 16.47 12.22
C ASN A 274 -6.03 16.21 10.80
N VAL A 275 -5.06 15.31 10.61
CA VAL A 275 -4.67 14.85 9.27
C VAL A 275 -5.85 14.20 8.57
N GLY A 276 -6.64 13.37 9.24
CA GLY A 276 -7.87 12.80 8.70
C GLY A 276 -8.80 13.87 8.14
N LEU A 277 -9.04 14.94 8.90
CA LEU A 277 -9.87 16.09 8.47
C LEU A 277 -9.26 16.85 7.29
N VAL A 278 -7.93 17.06 7.29
CA VAL A 278 -7.22 17.73 6.18
C VAL A 278 -7.27 16.89 4.89
N LEU A 279 -7.20 15.56 5.02
CA LEU A 279 -7.19 14.64 3.89
C LEU A 279 -8.59 14.29 3.38
N ALA A 280 -9.64 14.47 4.19
CA ALA A 280 -11.02 14.15 3.88
C ALA A 280 -11.62 14.99 2.74
N ASP A 281 -11.05 16.15 2.40
CA ASP A 281 -11.46 16.91 1.22
C ASP A 281 -10.95 16.23 -0.06
N ARG A 282 -11.75 15.30 -0.57
CA ARG A 282 -11.43 14.41 -1.69
C ARG A 282 -11.53 15.06 -3.05
N LYS A 283 -12.06 16.28 -3.17
CA LYS A 283 -12.36 16.88 -4.49
C LYS A 283 -11.18 17.61 -5.11
N HIS A 284 -9.95 17.26 -4.73
CA HIS A 284 -8.73 18.00 -5.05
C HIS A 284 -8.67 19.41 -4.44
N PHE A 285 -9.58 19.79 -3.52
CA PHE A 285 -9.66 21.16 -3.00
C PHE A 285 -8.84 21.46 -1.74
N GLY A 286 -8.38 20.44 -1.00
CA GLY A 286 -7.60 20.65 0.23
C GLY A 286 -6.11 20.84 -0.03
N CYS A 287 -5.34 19.75 0.12
CA CYS A 287 -3.88 19.82 0.11
C CYS A 287 -3.26 20.28 -1.21
N GLU A 288 -3.80 19.82 -2.34
CA GLU A 288 -3.26 20.08 -3.67
C GLU A 288 -3.45 21.54 -4.08
N ILE A 289 -4.61 22.13 -3.78
CA ILE A 289 -4.87 23.56 -4.03
C ILE A 289 -4.05 24.42 -3.10
N LEU A 290 -4.04 24.14 -1.79
CA LEU A 290 -3.16 24.87 -0.86
C LEU A 290 -1.70 24.82 -1.32
N ALA A 291 -1.26 23.66 -1.81
CA ALA A 291 0.07 23.54 -2.39
C ALA A 291 0.24 24.42 -3.63
N GLN A 292 -0.69 24.38 -4.59
CA GLN A 292 -0.64 25.20 -5.81
C GLN A 292 -0.63 26.70 -5.48
N GLU A 293 -1.57 27.18 -4.67
CA GLU A 293 -1.67 28.58 -4.27
C GLU A 293 -0.36 29.11 -3.67
N LEU A 294 0.31 28.31 -2.84
CA LEU A 294 1.57 28.70 -2.22
C LEU A 294 2.77 28.63 -3.17
N ASN A 295 2.71 27.82 -4.21
CA ASN A 295 3.76 27.66 -5.23
C ASN A 295 3.68 28.69 -6.37
N ASP A 296 2.66 29.55 -6.45
CA ASP A 296 2.45 30.54 -7.52
C ASP A 296 3.53 31.66 -7.64
N SER A 297 4.73 31.47 -7.05
CA SER A 297 5.89 32.30 -7.38
C SER A 297 6.33 32.01 -8.82
N PRO A 298 6.47 33.04 -9.70
CA PRO A 298 6.84 32.89 -11.12
C PRO A 298 8.14 32.14 -11.40
N SER A 299 8.96 31.88 -10.38
CA SER A 299 10.29 31.28 -10.48
C SER A 299 10.36 29.79 -10.14
N SER A 300 9.28 29.15 -9.66
CA SER A 300 9.35 27.76 -9.21
C SER A 300 8.88 26.78 -10.28
N CYS A 301 9.69 25.75 -10.56
CA CYS A 301 9.30 24.67 -11.44
C CYS A 301 8.17 23.87 -10.77
N PRO A 302 7.07 23.51 -11.48
CA PRO A 302 5.98 22.69 -10.92
C PRO A 302 6.44 21.37 -10.28
N LYS A 303 7.64 20.87 -10.63
CA LYS A 303 8.24 19.67 -10.05
C LYS A 303 8.77 19.87 -8.62
N ASP A 304 9.01 21.11 -8.20
CA ASP A 304 9.55 21.46 -6.89
C ASP A 304 8.44 21.72 -5.86
N ALA A 305 7.18 21.77 -6.32
CA ALA A 305 5.98 21.96 -5.51
C ALA A 305 6.00 21.05 -4.27
N PHE A 306 5.78 21.65 -3.10
CA PHE A 306 5.70 20.88 -1.87
C PHE A 306 4.49 19.94 -1.89
N ARG A 307 4.73 18.64 -1.71
CA ARG A 307 3.71 17.60 -1.77
C ARG A 307 3.02 17.44 -0.41
N LEU A 308 2.22 18.43 -0.02
CA LEU A 308 1.60 18.54 1.32
C LEU A 308 0.91 17.23 1.75
N ARG A 309 -0.05 16.72 0.97
CA ARG A 309 -0.76 15.47 1.26
C ARG A 309 0.20 14.33 1.58
N HIS A 310 1.21 14.17 0.73
CA HIS A 310 2.17 13.09 0.88
C HIS A 310 3.04 13.23 2.14
N ALA A 311 3.42 14.47 2.49
CA ALA A 311 4.17 14.74 3.70
C ALA A 311 3.34 14.39 4.95
N LEU A 312 2.06 14.79 4.99
CA LEU A 312 1.14 14.48 6.08
C LEU A 312 0.96 12.97 6.25
N GLU A 313 0.59 12.26 5.16
CA GLU A 313 0.49 10.80 5.15
C GLU A 313 1.75 10.13 5.69
N LYS A 314 2.94 10.62 5.32
CA LYS A 314 4.19 10.00 5.75
C LYS A 314 4.51 10.28 7.20
N LEU A 315 4.28 11.50 7.69
CA LEU A 315 4.57 11.89 9.06
C LEU A 315 3.61 11.25 10.07
N THR A 316 2.36 10.97 9.71
CA THR A 316 1.37 10.36 10.62
C THR A 316 1.11 8.88 10.38
N SER A 317 1.64 8.28 9.29
CA SER A 317 1.36 6.87 8.96
C SER A 317 1.57 5.88 10.11
N LEU A 318 2.62 6.00 10.93
CA LEU A 318 2.82 5.06 12.04
C LEU A 318 1.70 5.17 13.08
N THR A 319 1.35 6.40 13.48
CA THR A 319 0.25 6.66 14.40
C THR A 319 -1.07 6.10 13.85
N HIS A 320 -1.33 6.30 12.57
CA HIS A 320 -2.51 5.74 11.91
C HIS A 320 -2.55 4.20 11.99
N HIS A 321 -1.44 3.52 11.76
CA HIS A 321 -1.38 2.06 11.89
C HIS A 321 -1.53 1.59 13.34
N ILE A 322 -0.96 2.30 14.32
CA ILE A 322 -1.15 2.00 15.75
C ILE A 322 -2.63 2.15 16.12
N GLU A 323 -3.26 3.25 15.72
CA GLU A 323 -4.67 3.51 15.96
C GLU A 323 -5.55 2.42 15.34
N CYS A 324 -5.25 2.00 14.10
CA CYS A 324 -5.94 0.90 13.45
C CYS A 324 -5.89 -0.41 14.26
N LEU A 325 -4.74 -0.75 14.86
CA LEU A 325 -4.60 -1.93 15.73
C LEU A 325 -5.34 -1.78 17.06
N ILE A 326 -5.33 -0.59 17.66
CA ILE A 326 -6.09 -0.30 18.88
C ILE A 326 -7.60 -0.43 18.61
N SER A 327 -8.10 0.12 17.49
CA SER A 327 -9.48 -0.03 17.06
C SER A 327 -9.83 -1.49 16.76
N PHE A 328 -8.90 -2.26 16.17
CA PHE A 328 -9.06 -3.70 15.98
C PHE A 328 -9.27 -4.44 17.31
N ALA A 329 -8.48 -4.12 18.33
CA ALA A 329 -8.61 -4.72 19.66
C ALA A 329 -9.93 -4.37 20.37
N GLY A 330 -10.43 -3.16 20.16
CA GLY A 330 -11.72 -2.71 20.70
C GLY A 330 -12.94 -3.21 19.95
N SER A 331 -12.78 -3.77 18.75
CA SER A 331 -13.92 -4.21 17.94
C SER A 331 -14.52 -5.52 18.45
N PRO A 332 -15.80 -5.56 18.89
CA PRO A 332 -16.43 -6.79 19.36
C PRO A 332 -16.50 -7.89 18.29
N LEU A 333 -16.66 -7.49 17.02
CA LEU A 333 -16.76 -8.38 15.88
C LEU A 333 -15.43 -9.00 15.47
N LEU A 334 -14.31 -8.32 15.72
CA LEU A 334 -12.97 -8.80 15.39
C LEU A 334 -12.27 -9.44 16.59
N ARG A 335 -12.79 -9.21 17.81
CA ARG A 335 -12.34 -9.83 19.06
C ARG A 335 -12.12 -11.35 18.97
N PRO A 336 -12.96 -12.17 18.30
CA PRO A 336 -12.68 -13.59 18.17
C PRO A 336 -11.28 -13.89 17.63
N ALA A 337 -10.75 -13.08 16.71
CA ALA A 337 -9.40 -13.25 16.20
C ALA A 337 -8.33 -13.10 17.29
N LEU A 338 -8.49 -12.14 18.20
CA LEU A 338 -7.58 -11.95 19.34
C LEU A 338 -7.75 -13.02 20.43
N GLN A 339 -8.81 -13.81 20.41
CA GLN A 339 -8.96 -14.95 21.32
C GLN A 339 -8.29 -16.23 20.79
N TYR A 340 -7.79 -16.22 19.55
CA TYR A 340 -7.13 -17.37 18.96
C TYR A 340 -5.66 -17.41 19.38
N HIS A 341 -5.10 -18.61 19.45
CA HIS A 341 -3.67 -18.76 19.64
C HIS A 341 -2.95 -18.34 18.35
N MET A 342 -2.11 -17.30 18.45
CA MET A 342 -1.33 -16.80 17.31
C MET A 342 0.01 -17.51 17.24
N SER A 343 0.40 -17.91 16.03
CA SER A 343 1.76 -18.30 15.68
C SER A 343 2.27 -17.44 14.53
N ILE A 344 3.59 -17.35 14.39
CA ILE A 344 4.26 -16.63 13.30
C ILE A 344 5.16 -17.60 12.55
N SER A 345 5.10 -17.57 11.22
CA SER A 345 6.10 -18.18 10.34
C SER A 345 6.80 -17.11 9.49
N THR A 346 8.07 -17.36 9.17
CA THR A 346 8.86 -16.49 8.32
C THR A 346 9.13 -17.18 6.98
N VAL A 347 9.19 -16.38 5.92
CA VAL A 347 9.53 -16.84 4.57
C VAL A 347 10.94 -16.35 4.25
N PRO A 348 11.85 -17.23 3.80
CA PRO A 348 13.19 -16.82 3.43
C PRO A 348 13.15 -15.87 2.23
N GLY A 349 14.07 -14.90 2.22
CA GLY A 349 14.25 -14.02 1.07
C GLY A 349 14.67 -14.81 -0.16
N GLN A 350 14.20 -14.37 -1.34
CA GLN A 350 14.55 -15.00 -2.61
C GLN A 350 15.37 -14.04 -3.47
N THR A 351 16.43 -14.56 -4.08
CA THR A 351 17.25 -13.82 -5.04
C THR A 351 17.50 -14.64 -6.28
N ARG A 352 17.71 -13.96 -7.41
CA ARG A 352 18.02 -14.57 -8.70
C ARG A 352 19.09 -13.77 -9.41
N THR A 353 20.05 -14.46 -10.01
CA THR A 353 21.00 -13.82 -10.92
C THR A 353 20.33 -13.65 -12.29
N VAL A 354 20.34 -12.41 -12.79
CA VAL A 354 19.80 -12.04 -14.10
C VAL A 354 20.93 -11.47 -14.93
N GLU A 355 21.03 -11.94 -16.16
CA GLU A 355 21.91 -11.37 -17.18
C GLU A 355 21.07 -10.50 -18.13
N LEU A 356 21.36 -9.20 -18.14
CA LEU A 356 20.80 -8.22 -19.07
C LEU A 356 21.54 -8.27 -20.42
N PRO A 357 20.95 -7.68 -21.48
CA PRO A 357 21.69 -7.37 -22.69
C PRO A 357 22.91 -6.48 -22.34
N GLY A 358 24.10 -6.94 -22.71
CA GLY A 358 25.37 -6.29 -22.39
C GLY A 358 25.89 -5.33 -23.46
N SER A 359 25.27 -5.29 -24.64
CA SER A 359 25.71 -4.42 -25.74
C SER A 359 24.55 -3.70 -26.46
N GLN A 360 24.88 -2.66 -27.22
CA GLN A 360 23.93 -1.93 -28.06
C GLN A 360 23.24 -2.86 -29.07
N GLU A 361 24.00 -3.79 -29.65
CA GLU A 361 23.55 -4.78 -30.64
C GLU A 361 22.55 -5.76 -30.04
N GLN A 362 22.61 -6.01 -28.72
CA GLN A 362 21.65 -6.86 -28.01
C GLN A 362 20.41 -6.07 -27.56
N TRP A 363 20.58 -4.83 -27.09
CA TRP A 363 19.46 -3.99 -26.65
C TRP A 363 18.54 -3.55 -27.81
N LYS A 364 19.08 -3.32 -29.00
CA LYS A 364 18.29 -2.86 -30.15
C LYS A 364 17.18 -3.84 -30.55
N PRO A 365 17.46 -5.12 -30.87
CA PRO A 365 16.39 -6.07 -31.23
C PRO A 365 15.39 -6.26 -30.08
N PHE A 366 15.86 -6.22 -28.83
CA PHE A 366 14.97 -6.24 -27.66
C PHE A 366 13.97 -5.06 -27.67
N LEU A 367 14.43 -3.84 -27.94
CA LEU A 367 13.56 -2.66 -28.01
C LEU A 367 12.54 -2.74 -29.16
N GLU A 368 12.94 -3.31 -30.30
CA GLU A 368 12.06 -3.51 -31.46
C GLU A 368 10.90 -4.45 -31.11
N VAL A 369 11.21 -5.57 -30.43
CA VAL A 369 10.21 -6.54 -29.96
C VAL A 369 9.34 -5.93 -28.85
N ALA A 370 9.92 -5.27 -27.86
CA ALA A 370 9.17 -4.65 -26.74
C ALA A 370 8.22 -3.54 -27.20
N ALA A 371 8.57 -2.79 -28.25
CA ALA A 371 7.71 -1.78 -28.86
C ALA A 371 6.74 -2.35 -29.92
N ALA A 372 6.92 -3.63 -30.30
CA ALA A 372 6.27 -4.25 -31.46
C ALA A 372 6.40 -3.42 -32.75
N LYS A 373 7.49 -2.67 -32.87
CA LYS A 373 7.73 -1.73 -33.97
C LYS A 373 9.22 -1.35 -34.04
N ILE A 374 9.74 -1.28 -35.25
CA ILE A 374 11.06 -0.71 -35.53
C ILE A 374 10.92 0.82 -35.60
N LEU A 375 11.70 1.53 -34.78
CA LEU A 375 11.65 2.97 -34.61
C LEU A 375 13.06 3.58 -34.72
N PRO A 376 13.25 4.70 -35.45
CA PRO A 376 14.58 5.24 -35.73
C PRO A 376 15.41 5.60 -34.50
N TRP A 377 14.76 5.95 -33.39
CA TRP A 377 15.44 6.36 -32.15
C TRP A 377 15.95 5.18 -31.31
N GLN A 378 15.54 3.94 -31.60
CA GLN A 378 15.90 2.76 -30.80
C GLN A 378 17.41 2.51 -30.80
N GLU A 379 18.11 2.78 -31.90
CA GLU A 379 19.57 2.64 -32.00
C GLU A 379 20.29 3.48 -30.92
N GLY A 380 19.95 4.77 -30.86
CA GLY A 380 20.56 5.68 -29.88
C GLY A 380 20.12 5.39 -28.45
N TYR A 381 18.93 4.81 -28.25
CA TYR A 381 18.44 4.42 -26.94
C TYR A 381 19.07 3.12 -26.43
N ALA A 382 19.29 2.15 -27.32
CA ALA A 382 20.00 0.90 -27.05
C ALA A 382 21.41 1.16 -26.54
N ARG A 383 22.13 2.11 -27.17
CA ARG A 383 23.46 2.55 -26.69
C ARG A 383 23.42 3.05 -25.25
N LYS A 384 22.47 3.94 -24.94
CA LYS A 384 22.32 4.50 -23.59
C LYS A 384 21.94 3.45 -22.55
N LEU A 385 21.18 2.42 -22.94
CA LEU A 385 20.86 1.30 -22.06
C LEU A 385 22.11 0.44 -21.79
N ALA A 386 22.89 0.13 -22.82
CA ALA A 386 24.17 -0.58 -22.67
C ALA A 386 25.12 0.17 -21.74
N GLU A 387 25.28 1.48 -21.93
CA GLU A 387 26.10 2.35 -21.04
C GLU A 387 25.56 2.37 -19.61
N ASN A 388 24.24 2.46 -19.43
CA ASN A 388 23.64 2.53 -18.09
C ASN A 388 23.61 1.16 -17.36
N PHE A 389 23.74 0.06 -18.10
CA PHE A 389 23.72 -1.31 -17.59
C PHE A 389 25.01 -2.08 -17.97
N GLU A 390 26.16 -1.40 -17.90
CA GLU A 390 27.48 -1.96 -18.23
C GLU A 390 27.78 -3.25 -17.42
N GLU A 391 27.43 -3.24 -16.12
CA GLU A 391 27.32 -4.47 -15.33
C GLU A 391 26.03 -5.21 -15.69
N ASN A 392 26.11 -6.07 -16.69
CA ASN A 392 24.98 -6.80 -17.26
C ASN A 392 24.48 -7.95 -16.35
N ILE A 393 25.32 -8.50 -15.49
CA ILE A 393 24.94 -9.53 -14.51
C ILE A 393 24.56 -8.88 -13.17
N ARG A 394 23.35 -9.15 -12.68
CA ARG A 394 22.82 -8.58 -11.42
C ARG A 394 22.14 -9.63 -10.56
N VAL A 395 22.43 -9.60 -9.26
CA VAL A 395 21.61 -10.30 -8.25
C VAL A 395 20.35 -9.48 -7.98
N CYS A 396 19.21 -10.08 -8.27
CA CYS A 396 17.90 -9.46 -8.22
C CYS A 396 17.06 -10.11 -7.12
N SER A 397 16.70 -9.33 -6.09
CA SER A 397 15.82 -9.81 -5.02
C SER A 397 14.35 -9.74 -5.45
N ALA A 398 13.60 -10.81 -5.17
CA ALA A 398 12.15 -10.75 -5.25
C ALA A 398 11.61 -9.92 -4.07
N HIS A 399 10.56 -9.15 -4.32
CA HIS A 399 9.93 -8.39 -3.25
C HIS A 399 9.04 -9.29 -2.38
N CYS A 400 8.97 -8.96 -1.09
CA CYS A 400 8.32 -9.75 -0.06
C CYS A 400 6.87 -10.15 -0.38
N GLU A 401 6.06 -9.28 -0.98
CA GLU A 401 4.66 -9.61 -1.28
C GLU A 401 4.55 -10.73 -2.31
N CYS A 402 5.46 -10.79 -3.28
CA CYS A 402 5.45 -11.80 -4.32
C CYS A 402 6.04 -13.12 -3.81
N VAL A 403 7.11 -13.04 -3.00
CA VAL A 403 7.71 -14.20 -2.32
C VAL A 403 6.69 -14.89 -1.41
N LEU A 404 5.91 -14.10 -0.67
CA LEU A 404 4.88 -14.61 0.23
C LEU A 404 3.74 -15.31 -0.52
N ILE A 405 3.30 -14.77 -1.66
CA ILE A 405 2.29 -15.41 -2.51
C ILE A 405 2.82 -16.73 -3.06
N GLN A 406 4.06 -16.75 -3.56
CA GLN A 406 4.69 -17.98 -4.03
C GLN A 406 4.78 -19.01 -2.90
N TYR A 407 5.14 -18.61 -1.68
CA TYR A 407 5.18 -19.50 -0.53
C TYR A 407 3.83 -20.22 -0.32
N PHE A 408 2.70 -19.55 -0.48
CA PHE A 408 1.38 -20.21 -0.35
C PHE A 408 0.96 -21.09 -1.54
N THR A 409 1.74 -21.10 -2.62
CA THR A 409 1.52 -21.98 -3.78
C THR A 409 2.38 -23.23 -3.73
N THR A 410 3.40 -23.25 -2.86
CA THR A 410 4.27 -24.41 -2.64
C THR A 410 3.83 -25.14 -1.37
N ARG A 411 3.90 -26.48 -1.38
CA ARG A 411 3.65 -27.28 -0.17
C ARG A 411 4.90 -27.30 0.71
N HIS A 412 4.73 -27.11 2.01
CA HIS A 412 5.82 -27.10 2.98
C HIS A 412 5.83 -28.32 3.91
N SER A 413 4.90 -29.27 3.68
CA SER A 413 4.67 -30.43 4.55
C SER A 413 4.37 -30.04 6.00
N ASP A 414 3.70 -28.90 6.18
CA ASP A 414 3.30 -28.41 7.49
C ASP A 414 1.77 -28.56 7.72
N SER A 415 1.33 -28.40 8.97
CA SER A 415 -0.09 -28.53 9.33
C SER A 415 -0.98 -27.44 8.73
N TRP A 416 -0.39 -26.36 8.24
CA TRP A 416 -1.07 -25.19 7.69
C TRP A 416 -1.19 -25.23 6.16
N ASP A 417 -0.52 -26.15 5.47
CA ASP A 417 -0.62 -26.35 4.01
C ASP A 417 -2.08 -26.51 3.55
N ASN A 418 -2.94 -27.11 4.38
CA ASN A 418 -4.36 -27.34 4.09
C ASN A 418 -5.27 -26.18 4.56
N VAL A 419 -4.71 -25.17 5.22
CA VAL A 419 -5.45 -24.00 5.70
C VAL A 419 -5.26 -22.86 4.69
N PRO A 420 -6.31 -22.44 3.95
CA PRO A 420 -6.14 -21.37 2.97
C PRO A 420 -5.83 -20.05 3.66
N ALA A 421 -4.71 -19.43 3.29
CA ALA A 421 -4.46 -18.01 3.59
C ALA A 421 -5.56 -17.07 3.05
N PHE A 422 -5.67 -15.90 3.64
CA PHE A 422 -6.51 -14.84 3.13
C PHE A 422 -5.97 -14.34 1.79
N SER A 423 -6.86 -13.97 0.89
CA SER A 423 -6.48 -13.42 -0.41
C SER A 423 -5.78 -12.06 -0.29
N TYR A 424 -5.98 -11.33 0.80
CA TYR A 424 -5.28 -10.06 1.00
C TYR A 424 -3.93 -10.27 1.69
N ILE A 425 -2.91 -9.64 1.12
CA ILE A 425 -1.56 -9.56 1.63
C ILE A 425 -1.32 -8.14 2.12
N GLY A 426 -1.11 -8.00 3.43
CA GLY A 426 -0.72 -6.74 4.04
C GLY A 426 0.70 -6.37 3.67
N VAL A 427 0.95 -5.11 3.33
CA VAL A 427 2.28 -4.64 2.91
C VAL A 427 2.65 -3.33 3.60
N SER A 428 3.87 -3.26 4.14
CA SER A 428 4.38 -2.05 4.81
C SER A 428 4.64 -0.89 3.84
N LYS A 429 4.67 -1.21 2.55
CA LYS A 429 4.79 -0.27 1.44
C LYS A 429 4.02 -0.82 0.26
N LEU A 430 3.27 0.06 -0.43
CA LEU A 430 2.58 -0.27 -1.67
C LEU A 430 3.51 -0.97 -2.67
N SER A 431 2.96 -1.93 -3.42
CA SER A 431 3.71 -2.71 -4.39
C SER A 431 4.32 -1.84 -5.49
N CYS A 432 5.46 -2.27 -6.03
CA CYS A 432 6.03 -1.65 -7.22
C CYS A 432 5.22 -2.03 -8.48
N SER A 433 5.48 -1.37 -9.62
CA SER A 433 4.78 -1.68 -10.86
C SER A 433 5.03 -3.12 -11.33
N ALA A 434 6.27 -3.61 -11.21
CA ALA A 434 6.61 -4.99 -11.56
C ALA A 434 5.85 -6.01 -10.69
N CYS A 435 5.81 -5.81 -9.37
CA CYS A 435 5.04 -6.65 -8.44
C CYS A 435 3.54 -6.62 -8.71
N ARG A 436 2.97 -5.45 -9.03
CA ARG A 436 1.56 -5.34 -9.41
C ARG A 436 1.26 -6.15 -10.67
N ILE A 437 2.06 -5.99 -11.72
CA ILE A 437 1.86 -6.70 -12.98
C ILE A 437 2.07 -8.22 -12.80
N TRP A 438 3.07 -8.61 -12.02
CA TRP A 438 3.28 -10.01 -11.64
C TRP A 438 2.05 -10.58 -10.94
N LEU A 439 1.48 -9.85 -9.97
CA LEU A 439 0.28 -10.27 -9.24
C LEU A 439 -0.95 -10.37 -10.15
N GLU A 440 -1.14 -9.42 -11.06
CA GLU A 440 -2.20 -9.47 -12.07
C GLU A 440 -2.05 -10.71 -12.97
N ALA A 441 -0.85 -10.95 -13.49
CA ALA A 441 -0.56 -12.11 -14.32
C ALA A 441 -0.72 -13.44 -13.55
N PHE A 442 -0.30 -13.48 -12.29
CA PHE A 442 -0.47 -14.63 -11.40
C PHE A 442 -1.95 -14.94 -11.18
N ASN A 443 -2.77 -13.93 -10.88
CA ASN A 443 -4.20 -14.07 -10.68
C ASN A 443 -4.99 -14.44 -11.95
N GLU A 444 -4.47 -14.10 -13.13
CA GLU A 444 -5.04 -14.50 -14.42
C GLU A 444 -4.72 -15.96 -14.75
N ALA A 445 -3.54 -16.43 -14.37
CA ALA A 445 -3.12 -17.80 -14.61
C ALA A 445 -3.69 -18.79 -13.58
N GLY A 446 -3.81 -18.38 -12.31
CA GLY A 446 -4.17 -19.24 -11.18
C GLY A 446 -5.66 -19.25 -10.83
N GLN A 447 -6.11 -20.35 -10.20
CA GLN A 447 -7.46 -20.43 -9.63
C GLN A 447 -7.60 -19.52 -8.40
N ARG A 448 -6.55 -19.46 -7.57
CA ARG A 448 -6.53 -18.66 -6.35
C ARG A 448 -5.98 -17.27 -6.59
N LYS A 449 -6.71 -16.26 -6.12
CA LYS A 449 -6.37 -14.85 -6.32
C LYS A 449 -5.88 -14.19 -5.04
N PHE A 450 -4.85 -13.36 -5.19
CA PHE A 450 -4.29 -12.53 -4.13
C PHE A 450 -4.32 -11.04 -4.48
N TYR A 451 -4.37 -10.18 -3.48
CA TYR A 451 -4.43 -8.74 -3.63
C TYR A 451 -3.60 -8.06 -2.54
N THR A 452 -3.03 -6.89 -2.85
CA THR A 452 -2.36 -6.02 -1.88
C THR A 452 -3.11 -4.69 -1.76
N GLY A 453 -2.62 -3.79 -0.90
CA GLY A 453 -3.04 -2.39 -0.80
C GLY A 453 -2.78 -1.54 -2.06
N GLY A 454 -2.58 -2.15 -3.22
CA GLY A 454 -2.34 -1.47 -4.49
C GLY A 454 -0.86 -1.18 -4.74
N SER A 455 -0.61 -0.25 -5.67
CA SER A 455 0.73 0.04 -6.17
C SER A 455 1.06 1.52 -6.11
N HIS A 456 2.33 1.85 -5.83
CA HIS A 456 2.81 3.22 -5.96
C HIS A 456 3.32 3.55 -7.37
N GLY A 457 3.18 2.64 -8.35
CA GLY A 457 3.48 2.88 -9.75
C GLY A 457 4.96 3.14 -10.08
N LYS A 458 5.88 2.77 -9.18
CA LYS A 458 7.33 2.95 -9.40
C LYS A 458 7.94 1.65 -9.89
N TRP A 459 8.90 1.76 -10.79
CA TRP A 459 9.70 0.66 -11.29
C TRP A 459 11.02 0.62 -10.54
N TYR A 460 11.32 -0.48 -9.87
CA TYR A 460 12.61 -0.66 -9.20
C TYR A 460 13.46 -1.65 -9.99
N TRP A 461 14.74 -1.32 -10.10
CA TRP A 461 15.78 -2.21 -10.59
C TRP A 461 16.96 -2.15 -9.61
N PRO A 462 17.61 -3.27 -9.26
CA PRO A 462 17.30 -4.64 -9.67
C PRO A 462 16.00 -5.19 -9.03
N TRP A 463 15.23 -5.97 -9.78
CA TRP A 463 14.00 -6.63 -9.31
C TRP A 463 14.01 -8.08 -9.80
N GLY A 464 13.80 -9.03 -8.89
CA GLY A 464 13.76 -10.46 -9.20
C GLY A 464 12.33 -10.94 -9.35
N MET A 465 12.03 -11.62 -10.45
CA MET A 465 10.79 -12.38 -10.57
C MET A 465 10.85 -13.55 -9.59
N PRO A 466 9.83 -13.75 -8.73
CA PRO A 466 9.77 -14.91 -7.84
C PRO A 466 9.91 -16.19 -8.66
N THR A 467 10.73 -17.12 -8.17
CA THR A 467 11.04 -18.36 -8.89
C THR A 467 9.81 -19.26 -8.92
N ALA A 468 9.13 -19.33 -10.07
CA ALA A 468 8.48 -20.58 -10.40
C ALA A 468 9.62 -21.60 -10.65
N GLU A 469 10.15 -22.23 -9.61
CA GLU A 469 10.73 -23.56 -9.81
C GLU A 469 9.67 -24.40 -10.54
N GLU A 470 10.09 -25.35 -11.36
CA GLU A 470 9.32 -26.14 -12.33
C GLU A 470 7.95 -26.67 -11.81
N SER A 471 7.75 -26.67 -10.49
CA SER A 471 6.50 -26.89 -9.79
C SER A 471 5.36 -25.90 -10.05
N LEU A 472 5.53 -24.61 -10.37
CA LEU A 472 4.32 -23.74 -10.42
C LEU A 472 3.40 -24.12 -11.60
N GLY A 473 3.98 -24.44 -12.75
CA GLY A 473 3.24 -24.98 -13.90
C GLY A 473 2.62 -26.35 -13.59
N GLU A 474 3.34 -27.22 -12.90
CA GLU A 474 2.82 -28.53 -12.48
C GLU A 474 1.76 -28.46 -11.38
N VAL A 475 1.90 -27.56 -10.41
CA VAL A 475 0.97 -27.34 -9.28
C VAL A 475 -0.34 -26.78 -9.82
N MET A 476 -0.25 -25.76 -10.69
CA MET A 476 -1.42 -25.20 -11.36
C MET A 476 -2.09 -26.22 -12.30
N ALA A 477 -1.30 -27.07 -12.98
CA ALA A 477 -1.83 -28.15 -13.81
C ALA A 477 -2.47 -29.29 -13.00
N ARG A 478 -1.92 -29.64 -11.82
CA ARG A 478 -2.45 -30.72 -10.94
C ARG A 478 -3.74 -30.34 -10.22
N GLU A 479 -3.94 -29.06 -9.89
CA GLU A 479 -5.22 -28.56 -9.34
C GLU A 479 -6.31 -28.42 -10.41
N SER A 480 -5.94 -28.49 -11.69
CA SER A 480 -6.83 -28.34 -12.84
C SER A 480 -7.09 -29.68 -13.53
N SER A 481 -7.50 -30.70 -12.78
CA SER A 481 -7.69 -32.10 -13.25
C SER A 481 -8.80 -32.30 -14.32
N GLY A 482 -9.17 -31.27 -15.08
CA GLY A 482 -10.07 -31.34 -16.23
C GLY A 482 -10.08 -30.12 -17.17
N GLU A 483 -9.22 -29.11 -16.98
CA GLU A 483 -9.24 -27.88 -17.79
C GLU A 483 -7.95 -27.67 -18.59
N VAL A 484 -8.12 -27.13 -19.80
CA VAL A 484 -7.11 -26.83 -20.81
C VAL A 484 -5.92 -26.10 -20.18
N ALA A 485 -4.71 -26.64 -20.35
CA ALA A 485 -3.49 -26.00 -19.86
C ALA A 485 -3.43 -24.54 -20.31
N PRO A 486 -3.05 -23.59 -19.44
CA PRO A 486 -3.01 -22.19 -19.80
C PRO A 486 -2.13 -21.97 -21.03
N GLU A 487 -2.68 -21.30 -22.04
CA GLU A 487 -2.06 -21.09 -23.36
C GLU A 487 -0.73 -20.30 -23.27
N LYS A 488 -0.46 -19.62 -22.15
CA LYS A 488 0.73 -18.80 -21.90
C LYS A 488 1.28 -19.01 -20.50
N SER A 489 2.61 -19.05 -20.40
CA SER A 489 3.32 -19.06 -19.11
C SER A 489 3.17 -17.73 -18.37
N LEU A 490 3.34 -17.75 -17.05
CA LEU A 490 3.30 -16.54 -16.20
C LEU A 490 4.27 -15.46 -16.69
N GLY A 491 5.49 -15.86 -17.09
CA GLY A 491 6.50 -14.95 -17.62
C GLY A 491 6.07 -14.25 -18.92
N GLU A 492 5.44 -14.99 -19.84
CA GLU A 492 4.92 -14.42 -21.10
C GLU A 492 3.77 -13.45 -20.86
N THR A 493 2.83 -13.80 -19.97
CA THR A 493 1.72 -12.93 -19.59
C THR A 493 2.24 -11.64 -18.96
N MET A 494 3.22 -11.74 -18.05
CA MET A 494 3.86 -10.57 -17.44
C MET A 494 4.60 -9.72 -18.48
N ALA A 495 5.42 -10.32 -19.34
CA ALA A 495 6.16 -9.62 -20.38
C ALA A 495 5.24 -8.86 -21.35
N GLY A 496 4.12 -9.48 -21.74
CA GLY A 496 3.09 -8.85 -22.57
C GLY A 496 2.50 -7.61 -21.89
N LYS A 497 2.13 -7.70 -20.61
CA LYS A 497 1.58 -6.56 -19.84
C LYS A 497 2.58 -5.41 -19.68
N ILE A 498 3.86 -5.71 -19.38
CA ILE A 498 4.88 -4.65 -19.27
C ILE A 498 5.11 -3.97 -20.62
N SER A 499 5.15 -4.75 -21.71
CA SER A 499 5.31 -4.22 -23.06
C SER A 499 4.16 -3.28 -23.45
N LEU A 500 2.92 -3.61 -23.06
CA LEU A 500 1.78 -2.71 -23.26
C LEU A 500 1.93 -1.38 -22.49
N GLU A 501 2.43 -1.40 -21.25
CA GLU A 501 2.73 -0.16 -20.53
C GLU A 501 3.85 0.65 -21.17
N TYR A 502 4.86 -0.03 -21.73
CA TYR A 502 5.93 0.61 -22.47
C TYR A 502 5.42 1.27 -23.75
N ILE A 503 4.61 0.57 -24.55
CA ILE A 503 3.97 1.10 -25.76
C ILE A 503 3.13 2.33 -25.42
N LYS A 504 2.29 2.25 -24.37
CA LYS A 504 1.49 3.39 -23.91
C LYS A 504 2.37 4.59 -23.55
N TYR A 505 3.49 4.37 -22.86
CA TYR A 505 4.46 5.44 -22.58
C TYR A 505 5.02 6.06 -23.87
N LEU A 506 5.36 5.24 -24.87
CA LEU A 506 5.86 5.73 -26.16
C LEU A 506 4.80 6.55 -26.90
N GLU A 507 3.53 6.15 -26.84
CA GLU A 507 2.41 6.88 -27.42
C GLU A 507 2.21 8.24 -26.75
N GLU A 508 2.18 8.28 -25.42
CA GLU A 508 2.07 9.51 -24.63
C GLU A 508 3.22 10.49 -24.89
N ARG A 509 4.41 9.96 -25.19
CA ARG A 509 5.60 10.74 -25.53
C ARG A 509 5.66 11.15 -27.01
N LYS A 510 4.67 10.74 -27.81
CA LYS A 510 4.68 10.89 -29.27
C LYS A 510 5.90 10.24 -29.93
N LEU A 511 6.54 9.28 -29.25
CA LEU A 511 7.67 8.50 -29.77
C LEU A 511 7.22 7.29 -30.59
N TYR A 512 5.96 6.88 -30.43
CA TYR A 512 5.35 5.78 -31.18
C TYR A 512 4.87 6.20 -32.59
N ARG A 513 4.68 7.51 -32.82
CA ARG A 513 4.17 8.06 -34.07
C ARG A 513 5.27 8.28 -35.10
N SER A 514 5.08 7.68 -36.26
CA SER A 514 5.79 8.01 -37.50
C SER A 514 4.85 8.88 -38.34
N GLY A 515 4.91 10.20 -38.16
CA GLY A 515 4.09 11.14 -38.94
C GLY A 515 2.92 11.76 -38.17
N THR A 516 2.65 12.99 -38.57
CA THR A 516 1.67 13.98 -38.12
C THR A 516 0.27 13.44 -37.87
N ASP A 517 -0.27 13.71 -36.67
CA ASP A 517 -1.67 14.13 -36.48
C ASP A 517 -1.89 14.53 -35.02
N SER A 518 -2.70 15.55 -34.78
CA SER A 518 -2.89 16.24 -33.50
C SER A 518 -4.37 16.47 -33.23
N THR A 519 -4.85 16.12 -32.02
CA THR A 519 -5.98 16.84 -31.39
C THR A 519 -6.08 16.59 -29.87
N ASP A 520 -6.70 17.58 -29.21
CA ASP A 520 -6.70 17.95 -27.79
C ASP A 520 -7.88 17.42 -26.94
N ALA A 521 -7.63 17.37 -25.60
CA ALA A 521 -8.45 17.69 -24.39
C ALA A 521 -9.91 17.16 -24.24
N THR A 522 -10.57 16.98 -23.07
CA THR A 522 -10.49 17.59 -21.72
C THR A 522 -11.36 16.76 -20.73
N LEU A 523 -11.15 16.89 -19.41
CA LEU A 523 -12.00 16.33 -18.33
C LEU A 523 -12.65 17.45 -17.48
N SER A 524 -13.88 17.23 -16.98
CA SER A 524 -14.62 18.16 -16.09
C SER A 524 -14.95 17.53 -14.73
N GLY A 525 -15.01 18.36 -13.68
CA GLY A 525 -15.25 17.97 -12.28
C GLY A 525 -16.51 18.59 -11.66
N GLY A 526 -16.94 18.05 -10.52
CA GLY A 526 -18.13 18.50 -9.77
C GLY A 526 -17.98 18.53 -8.24
N LYS A 527 -18.34 19.66 -7.62
CA LYS A 527 -18.34 19.95 -6.16
C LYS A 527 -19.67 19.63 -5.47
N ARG A 528 -19.63 19.32 -4.16
CA ARG A 528 -20.75 19.33 -3.16
C ARG A 528 -20.17 19.36 -1.74
N HIS A 529 -20.87 20.08 -0.86
CA HIS A 529 -20.54 20.47 0.53
C HIS A 529 -21.04 19.47 1.59
N LEU A 530 -20.44 19.50 2.78
CA LEU A 530 -20.92 18.88 4.03
C LEU A 530 -20.96 19.90 5.18
N SER A 531 -21.75 19.60 6.22
CA SER A 531 -22.37 20.53 7.16
C SER A 531 -21.74 20.61 8.57
N ASN A 532 -22.17 21.64 9.31
CA ASN A 532 -21.53 22.27 10.47
C ASN A 532 -21.71 21.60 11.85
N ALA A 533 -22.17 20.36 11.96
CA ALA A 533 -22.51 19.79 13.29
C ALA A 533 -21.35 19.08 14.03
N GLN A 534 -20.17 18.94 13.42
CA GLN A 534 -19.02 18.23 14.03
C GLN A 534 -17.93 19.16 14.61
N MET A 535 -18.08 20.49 14.50
CA MET A 535 -17.03 21.47 14.85
C MET A 535 -16.92 21.85 16.33
N GLU A 536 -17.89 21.49 17.18
CA GLU A 536 -18.01 22.10 18.52
C GLU A 536 -17.11 21.44 19.60
N SER A 537 -16.74 20.16 19.47
CA SER A 537 -15.85 19.45 20.43
C SER A 537 -14.36 19.86 20.30
N VAL A 538 -13.96 20.31 19.11
CA VAL A 538 -12.58 20.72 18.78
C VAL A 538 -12.23 22.10 19.39
N ARG A 539 -13.23 22.96 19.60
CA ARG A 539 -13.05 24.34 20.08
C ARG A 539 -12.57 24.42 21.54
N SER A 540 -12.97 23.49 22.41
CA SER A 540 -12.65 23.54 23.84
C SER A 540 -11.19 23.23 24.17
N ARG A 541 -10.53 22.35 23.41
CA ARG A 541 -9.08 22.05 23.57
C ARG A 541 -8.19 23.14 22.98
N HIS A 542 -8.70 23.89 22.00
CA HIS A 542 -7.98 25.00 21.36
C HIS A 542 -7.75 26.20 22.31
N ALA A 543 -8.70 26.48 23.21
CA ALA A 543 -8.56 27.58 24.18
C ALA A 543 -7.37 27.39 25.14
N ALA A 544 -7.12 26.15 25.59
CA ALA A 544 -6.03 25.83 26.51
C ALA A 544 -4.64 26.01 25.86
N LEU A 545 -4.50 25.70 24.56
CA LEU A 545 -3.24 25.88 23.83
C LEU A 545 -2.95 27.35 23.47
N LYS A 546 -3.98 28.11 23.05
CA LYS A 546 -3.83 29.57 22.86
C LYS A 546 -3.38 30.25 24.16
N GLN A 547 -3.90 29.80 25.30
CA GLN A 547 -3.50 30.31 26.61
C GLN A 547 -2.08 29.89 27.01
N LYS A 548 -1.64 28.67 26.67
CA LYS A 548 -0.30 28.16 26.97
C LYS A 548 0.82 28.88 26.20
N PHE A 549 0.57 29.31 24.96
CA PHE A 549 1.59 29.91 24.10
C PHE A 549 1.58 31.44 24.02
N GLY A 550 0.59 32.13 24.63
CA GLY A 550 0.62 33.57 24.94
C GLY A 550 0.96 34.52 23.77
N GLY A 551 0.81 34.08 22.52
CA GLY A 551 1.36 34.75 21.35
C GLY A 551 0.64 34.39 20.07
N THR A 552 0.93 35.16 19.02
CA THR A 552 0.33 35.00 17.70
C THR A 552 0.77 33.67 17.06
N ILE A 553 -0.05 33.10 16.17
CA ILE A 553 0.26 31.83 15.46
C ILE A 553 1.65 31.91 14.79
N ALA A 554 1.95 33.06 14.18
CA ALA A 554 3.24 33.33 13.55
C ALA A 554 4.41 33.22 14.55
N ARG A 555 4.31 33.81 15.74
CA ARG A 555 5.35 33.70 16.79
C ARG A 555 5.55 32.26 17.25
N HIS A 556 4.47 31.49 17.40
CA HIS A 556 4.57 30.09 17.79
C HIS A 556 5.33 29.29 16.72
N LEU A 557 4.95 29.43 15.44
CA LEU A 557 5.64 28.77 14.34
C LEU A 557 7.12 29.23 14.26
N ASP A 558 7.42 30.50 14.53
CA ASP A 558 8.79 31.02 14.52
C ASP A 558 9.67 30.51 15.65
N SER A 559 9.07 30.14 16.78
CA SER A 559 9.80 29.48 17.86
C SER A 559 10.16 28.01 17.57
N MET A 560 9.54 27.40 16.54
CA MET A 560 9.80 25.99 16.21
C MET A 560 11.14 25.84 15.47
N PRO A 561 12.09 25.02 15.99
CA PRO A 561 13.39 24.86 15.37
C PRO A 561 13.27 24.16 14.01
N ARG A 562 13.98 24.72 13.02
CA ARG A 562 14.31 24.00 11.78
C ARG A 562 15.31 22.90 12.14
N ASN A 563 15.12 21.71 11.56
CA ASN A 563 15.97 20.53 11.80
C ASN A 563 17.45 20.84 11.66
#